data_AF-A0A3M7TUV2-F1
#
_entry.id   AF-A0A3M7TUV2-F1
#
_cell.length_a   1.000
_cell.length_b   1.000
_cell.length_c   1.000
_cell.angle_alpha   90.00
_cell.angle_beta   90.00
_cell.angle_gamma   90.00
#
_symmetry.space_group_name_H-M   'P 1'
#
loop_
_entity.id
_entity.type
_entity.pdbx_description
1 polymer ?
#
loop_
_entity_poly.entity_id
_entity_poly.type
_entity_poly.pdbx_seq_one_letter_code
_entity_poly.pdbx_strand_id
1 'polypeptide(L)' 'MSQQQVETLKAKVTDYKRYAFVMLALSIFMFVGILIPNEALAAEHQPILMGMNVAALLAAVVFHRIAMGTKKKLHEDE' A
#
# COMPACT_ATOMS: atom_id res chain seq x y z
N MET A 1 13.56 0.22 26.38
CA MET A 1 14.01 -0.45 25.14
C MET A 1 15.46 -0.11 24.90
N SER A 2 16.26 -0.94 24.23
CA SER A 2 17.64 -0.54 23.88
C SER A 2 17.62 0.45 22.72
N GLN A 3 18.56 1.40 22.67
CA GLN A 3 18.69 2.41 21.60
C GLN A 3 18.69 1.76 20.19
N GLN A 4 19.31 0.58 20.05
CA GLN A 4 19.28 -0.19 18.81
C GLN A 4 17.87 -0.59 18.39
N GLN A 5 17.00 -1.01 19.32
CA GLN A 5 15.63 -1.44 18.99
C GLN A 5 14.78 -0.28 18.46
N VAL A 6 14.98 0.94 19.00
CA VAL A 6 14.27 2.14 18.57
C VAL A 6 14.63 2.51 17.13
N GLU A 7 15.92 2.48 16.79
CA GLU A 7 16.41 2.72 15.42
C GLU A 7 15.88 1.68 14.43
N THR A 8 15.88 0.39 14.80
CA THR A 8 15.31 -0.66 13.93
C THR A 8 13.81 -0.48 13.69
N LEU A 9 13.06 -0.02 14.71
CA LEU A 9 11.65 0.30 14.57
C LEU A 9 11.43 1.52 13.66
N LYS A 10 12.24 2.59 13.78
CA LYS A 10 12.20 3.76 12.89
C LYS A 10 12.45 3.38 11.43
N ALA A 11 13.45 2.54 11.18
CA ALA A 11 13.74 2.02 9.84
C ALA A 11 12.54 1.24 9.28
N LYS A 12 11.98 0.31 10.06
CA LYS A 12 10.85 -0.53 9.64
C LYS A 12 9.59 0.28 9.33
N VAL A 13 9.31 1.33 10.11
CA VAL A 13 8.22 2.28 9.83
C VAL A 13 8.43 3.00 8.50
N THR A 14 9.66 3.42 8.22
CA THR A 14 10.00 4.11 6.98
C THR A 14 9.79 3.19 5.77
N ASP A 15 10.16 1.92 5.89
CA ASP A 15 9.94 0.91 4.86
C ASP A 15 8.45 0.65 4.62
N TYR A 16 7.65 0.45 5.67
CA TYR A 16 6.20 0.27 5.51
C TYR A 16 5.53 1.50 4.88
N LYS A 17 5.98 2.72 5.21
CA LYS A 17 5.46 3.95 4.60
C LYS A 17 5.81 4.03 3.11
N ARG A 18 7.04 3.67 2.73
CA ARG A 18 7.46 3.60 1.31
C ARG A 18 6.68 2.54 0.55
N TYR A 19 6.54 1.35 1.12
CA TYR A 19 5.78 0.25 0.51
C TYR A 19 4.31 0.64 0.26
N ALA A 20 3.66 1.27 1.23
CA ALA A 20 2.29 1.77 1.08
C ALA A 20 2.17 2.79 -0.06
N PHE A 21 3.15 3.68 -0.21
CA PHE A 21 3.17 4.67 -1.30
C PHE A 21 3.36 4.01 -2.67
N VAL A 22 4.24 3.02 -2.78
CA VAL A 22 4.45 2.25 -4.01
C VAL A 22 3.18 1.48 -4.40
N MET A 23 2.54 0.80 -3.46
CA MET A 23 1.28 0.09 -3.69
C MET A 23 0.14 1.03 -4.12
N LEU A 24 0.07 2.23 -3.51
CA LEU A 24 -0.89 3.26 -3.91
C LEU A 24 -0.65 3.74 -5.35
N ALA A 25 0.60 4.04 -5.70
CA ALA A 25 0.96 4.45 -7.06
C ALA A 25 0.65 3.35 -8.09
N LEU A 26 0.99 2.09 -7.79
CA LEU A 26 0.67 0.94 -8.64
C LEU A 26 -0.84 0.80 -8.85
N SER A 27 -1.64 0.97 -7.80
CA SER A 27 -3.10 0.91 -7.93
C SER A 27 -3.65 2.04 -8.81
N ILE A 28 -3.14 3.27 -8.68
CA ILE A 28 -3.53 4.38 -9.54
C ILE A 28 -3.21 4.04 -11.01
N PHE A 29 -2.02 3.51 -11.30
CA PHE A 29 -1.66 3.09 -12.65
C PHE A 29 -2.55 1.96 -13.18
N MET A 30 -2.85 0.94 -12.37
CA MET A 30 -3.80 -0.12 -12.76
C MET A 30 -5.20 0.44 -13.01
N PHE A 31 -5.66 1.39 -12.20
CA PHE A 31 -6.95 2.03 -12.38
C PHE A 31 -7.03 2.79 -13.70
N VAL A 32 -6.00 3.58 -14.03
CA VAL A 32 -5.90 4.26 -15.32
C VAL A 32 -5.91 3.25 -16.48
N GLY A 33 -5.19 2.13 -16.36
CA GLY A 33 -5.19 1.06 -17.35
C GLY A 33 -6.54 0.37 -17.57
N ILE A 34 -7.40 0.32 -16.54
CA ILE A 34 -8.78 -0.19 -16.64
C ILE A 34 -9.72 0.86 -17.27
N LEU A 35 -9.50 2.14 -16.96
CA LEU A 35 -10.31 3.25 -17.47
C LEU A 35 -10.13 3.48 -18.97
N ILE A 36 -8.96 3.14 -19.52
CA ILE A 36 -8.70 3.21 -20.96
C ILE A 36 -9.38 1.99 -21.61
N PRO A 37 -10.46 2.18 -22.40
CA PRO A 37 -11.11 1.08 -23.10
C PRO A 37 -10.13 0.50 -24.10
N ASN A 38 -9.64 -0.71 -23.81
CA ASN A 38 -8.78 -1.47 -24.70
C ASN A 38 -9.64 -2.55 -25.36
N GLU A 39 -9.90 -2.43 -26.66
CA GLU A 39 -10.65 -3.45 -27.41
C GLU A 39 -9.95 -4.83 -27.37
N ALA A 40 -8.66 -4.88 -27.03
CA ALA A 40 -7.91 -6.11 -26.84
C ALA A 40 -8.18 -6.83 -25.49
N LEU A 41 -8.78 -6.14 -24.51
CA LEU A 41 -9.22 -6.78 -23.26
C LEU A 41 -10.63 -7.30 -23.47
N ALA A 42 -10.76 -8.59 -23.80
CA ALA A 42 -12.04 -9.27 -23.85
C ALA A 42 -12.84 -8.98 -22.57
N ALA A 43 -14.12 -8.63 -22.72
CA ALA A 43 -15.02 -8.22 -21.64
C ALA A 43 -15.07 -9.22 -20.45
N GLU A 44 -14.72 -10.49 -20.70
CA GLU A 44 -14.58 -11.53 -19.66
C GLU A 44 -13.50 -11.25 -18.61
N HIS A 45 -12.42 -10.54 -18.94
CA HIS A 45 -11.28 -10.33 -18.02
C HIS A 45 -11.40 -9.05 -17.19
N GLN A 46 -12.32 -8.15 -17.56
CA GLN A 46 -12.56 -6.88 -16.89
C GLN A 46 -12.94 -7.01 -15.41
N PRO A 47 -13.78 -7.98 -14.97
CA PRO A 47 -14.14 -8.16 -13.57
C PRO A 47 -12.94 -8.59 -12.70
N ILE A 48 -12.06 -9.44 -13.24
CA ILE A 48 -10.87 -9.93 -12.52
C ILE A 48 -9.87 -8.80 -12.31
N LEU A 49 -9.60 -7.99 -13.33
CA LEU A 49 -8.70 -6.84 -13.23
C LEU A 49 -9.21 -5.81 -12.22
N MET A 50 -10.52 -5.54 -12.24
CA MET A 50 -11.16 -4.63 -11.30
C MET A 50 -11.07 -5.16 -9.87
N GLY A 51 -11.33 -6.46 -9.65
CA GLY A 51 -11.17 -7.11 -8.34
C GLY A 51 -9.74 -7.07 -7.82
N MET A 52 -8.75 -7.29 -8.70
CA MET A 52 -7.33 -7.24 -8.36
C MET A 52 -6.89 -5.83 -7.94
N ASN A 53 -7.40 -4.80 -8.62
CA ASN A 53 -7.10 -3.42 -8.28
C ASN A 53 -7.74 -3.00 -6.94
N VAL A 54 -8.97 -3.44 -6.67
CA VAL A 54 -9.63 -3.24 -5.36
C VAL A 54 -8.85 -3.94 -4.24
N ALA A 55 -8.37 -5.17 -4.47
CA ALA A 55 -7.55 -5.89 -3.50
C ALA A 55 -6.22 -5.16 -3.22
N ALA A 56 -5.57 -4.61 -4.25
CA ALA A 56 -4.36 -3.81 -4.11
C ALA A 56 -4.60 -2.52 -3.29
N LEU A 57 -5.72 -1.82 -3.51
CA LEU A 57 -6.12 -0.66 -2.72
C LEU A 57 -6.32 -1.01 -1.24
N LEU A 58 -7.05 -2.10 -0.97
CA LEU A 58 -7.29 -2.55 0.40
C LEU A 58 -5.97 -2.88 1.11
N ALA A 59 -5.05 -3.58 0.43
CA ALA A 59 -3.73 -3.87 0.96
C ALA A 59 -2.93 -2.59 1.26
N ALA A 60 -2.96 -1.60 0.36
CA ALA A 60 -2.30 -0.30 0.57
C ALA A 60 -2.85 0.42 1.82
N VAL A 61 -4.17 0.43 2.01
CA VAL A 61 -4.80 1.05 3.20
C VAL A 61 -4.42 0.31 4.49
N VAL A 62 -4.41 -1.03 4.46
CA VAL A 62 -4.01 -1.84 5.62
C VAL A 62 -2.56 -1.55 6.01
N PHE A 63 -1.63 -1.59 5.05
CA PHE A 63 -0.22 -1.28 5.32
C PHE A 63 -0.01 0.16 5.78
N HIS A 64 -0.77 1.11 5.23
CA HIS A 64 -0.73 2.50 5.67
C HIS A 64 -1.19 2.66 7.12
N ARG A 65 -2.27 1.96 7.52
CA ARG A 65 -2.77 1.98 8.90
C ARG A 65 -1.81 1.32 9.88
N ILE A 66 -1.20 0.20 9.51
CA ILE A 66 -0.17 -0.46 10.32
C ILE A 66 1.00 0.51 10.53
N ALA A 67 1.49 1.16 9.46
CA ALA A 67 2.57 2.13 9.54
C ALA A 67 2.24 3.32 10.46
N MET A 68 1.03 3.89 10.34
CA MET A 68 0.53 4.96 11.23
C MET A 68 0.46 4.52 12.70
N GLY A 69 -0.04 3.31 12.96
CA GLY A 69 -0.15 2.75 14.32
C GLY A 69 1.23 2.52 14.96
N THR A 70 2.20 2.00 14.21
CA THR A 70 3.58 1.85 14.68
C THR A 70 4.23 3.21 14.93
N LYS A 71 3.95 4.20 14.08
CA LYS A 71 4.42 5.58 14.26
C LYS A 71 3.89 6.22 15.54
N LYS A 72 2.60 6.00 15.84
CA LYS A 72 1.97 6.50 17.05
C LYS A 72 2.57 5.89 18.31
N LYS A 73 2.75 4.56 18.35
CA LYS A 73 3.40 3.86 19.47
C LYS A 73 4.84 4.32 19.70
N LEU A 74 5.58 4.58 18.62
CA LEU A 74 6.95 5.08 18.72
C LEU A 74 7.04 6.50 19.29
N HIS A 75 6.00 7.32 19.08
CA HIS A 75 5.94 8.69 19.60
C HIS A 75 5.38 8.79 21.03
N GLU A 76 4.65 7.78 21.50
CA GLU A 76 4.20 7.65 22.89
C GLU A 76 5.30 7.15 23.84
N ASP A 77 6.37 6.55 23.29
CA ASP A 77 7.54 6.04 24.04
C ASP A 77 8.76 7.00 24.01
N GLU A 78 8.66 8.19 23.39
CA GLU A 78 9.58 9.33 23.55
C GLU A 78 9.05 10.31 24.62
#